data_AF-A0A8G2ISN9-F1
#
_entry.id   AF-A0A8G2ISN9-F1
#
_cell.length_a   1.000
_cell.length_b   1.000
_cell.length_c   1.000
_cell.angle_alpha   90.00
_cell.angle_beta   90.00
_cell.angle_gamma   90.00
#
_symmetry.space_group_name_H-M   'P 1'
#
loop_
_entity.id
_entity.type
_entity.pdbx_description
1 polymer ?
#
loop_
_entity_poly.entity_id
_entity_poly.type
_entity_poly.pdbx_seq_one_letter_code
_entity_poly.pdbx_strand_id
1 'polypeptide(L)'
;MTYLTVVLLRSGLSYSIGRVFKAFRGLGRDRGGNVVIVVALTLVPMIVAVGASFDYIRTYNVRQRMQSDLDTALIAAVKEIDTDDTDALKEKVADWFHAQVENSYTLGDIDIDTSNHKITATASGTVPTTLMKIANIDTVDVSVASAVKGPATSYLNVYIVIDTSPSMLLAATTAGQSAMYSGIGCQFACHTGDAHTVGKTKYANNYEYSAAKNIKLRADVAGDAVRDVLDMIDDSDSNHQRIKVGLYSLGDTLTEVLTPTLSTDTARNRLADASYGLTSATSKAATYFDVSLATLKQKVGTGGDGTSSGSPLKLVLLLTDGVQSQREWVTDKVTWKNGQATYGAYWNKVAPLNPDWCAYVKNQSATMAVLYTEYLPITSDWGYNATVGSTMASASWKSTYGGTMQSGVSTSITRRDYIPYALSDCASSKSLFISASSSTEITAGLSALFTQYLASVRLTQ
;
A
#
# COMPACT_ATOMS: atom_id res chain seq x y z
N MET A 1 38.82 -45.35 -7.06
CA MET A 1 38.79 -46.78 -7.40
C MET A 1 37.32 -47.18 -7.42
N THR A 2 36.84 -47.73 -8.55
CA THR A 2 35.52 -48.41 -8.78
C THR A 2 34.27 -47.49 -8.81
N TYR A 3 33.71 -47.09 -9.96
CA TYR A 3 32.92 -47.76 -11.02
C TYR A 3 31.47 -48.19 -10.68
N LEU A 4 30.53 -47.59 -11.43
CA LEU A 4 29.31 -48.13 -12.06
C LEU A 4 28.13 -48.60 -11.19
N THR A 5 26.92 -48.05 -11.42
CA THR A 5 25.81 -48.72 -12.14
C THR A 5 24.63 -47.74 -12.33
N VAL A 6 24.48 -47.17 -13.54
CA VAL A 6 23.23 -46.60 -14.06
C VAL A 6 22.95 -47.32 -15.36
N VAL A 7 22.03 -48.28 -15.34
CA VAL A 7 21.65 -49.08 -16.51
C VAL A 7 20.15 -49.39 -16.45
N LEU A 8 19.49 -49.17 -17.58
CA LEU A 8 18.15 -49.62 -18.03
C LEU A 8 16.92 -48.74 -17.73
N LEU A 9 16.75 -47.71 -18.57
CA LEU A 9 15.45 -47.40 -19.21
C LEU A 9 15.63 -46.60 -20.53
N ARG A 10 16.71 -46.88 -21.26
CA ARG A 10 16.96 -46.36 -22.62
C ARG A 10 17.00 -47.49 -23.64
N SER A 11 15.84 -47.99 -24.06
CA SER A 11 15.80 -48.85 -25.27
C SER A 11 14.49 -48.82 -26.05
N GLY A 12 13.38 -48.29 -25.50
CA GLY A 12 12.10 -48.18 -26.23
C GLY A 12 11.95 -46.92 -27.09
N LEU A 13 12.32 -45.73 -26.58
CA LEU A 13 11.99 -44.45 -27.24
C LEU A 13 12.91 -44.10 -28.44
N SER A 14 14.17 -44.54 -28.43
CA SER A 14 15.14 -44.08 -29.44
C SER A 14 14.94 -44.72 -30.81
N TYR A 15 14.33 -45.92 -30.88
CA TYR A 15 14.08 -46.61 -32.14
C TYR A 15 12.85 -46.06 -32.89
N SER A 16 11.91 -45.43 -32.17
CA SER A 16 10.67 -44.89 -32.73
C SER A 16 10.87 -43.47 -33.30
N ILE A 17 11.62 -42.61 -32.59
CA ILE A 17 11.86 -41.21 -33.00
C ILE A 17 12.64 -41.11 -34.33
N GLY A 18 13.61 -42.00 -34.55
CA GLY A 18 14.41 -42.02 -35.79
C GLY A 18 13.63 -42.39 -37.05
N ARG A 19 12.59 -43.23 -36.93
CA ARG A 19 11.69 -43.58 -38.06
C ARG A 19 10.70 -42.46 -38.36
N VAL A 20 10.19 -41.80 -37.32
CA VAL A 20 9.29 -40.64 -37.43
C VAL A 20 9.99 -39.47 -38.13
N PHE A 21 11.23 -39.15 -37.77
CA PHE A 21 12.01 -38.09 -38.45
C PHE A 21 12.29 -38.37 -39.93
N LYS A 22 12.50 -39.64 -40.29
CA LYS A 22 12.73 -40.05 -41.69
C LYS A 22 11.44 -39.98 -42.52
N ALA A 23 10.30 -40.32 -41.91
CA ALA A 23 8.97 -40.16 -42.52
C ALA A 23 8.61 -38.68 -42.74
N PHE A 24 8.91 -37.79 -41.78
CA PHE A 24 8.70 -36.35 -41.93
C PHE A 24 9.54 -35.71 -43.05
N ARG A 25 10.79 -36.18 -43.27
CA ARG A 25 11.60 -35.73 -44.43
C ARG A 25 11.07 -36.22 -45.78
N GLY A 26 10.38 -37.36 -45.82
CA GLY A 26 9.74 -37.87 -47.03
C GLY A 26 8.49 -37.06 -47.41
N LEU A 27 7.69 -36.67 -46.41
CA LEU A 27 6.46 -35.91 -46.62
C LEU A 27 6.71 -34.48 -47.14
N GLY A 28 7.83 -33.84 -46.80
CA GLY A 28 8.17 -32.51 -47.33
C GLY A 28 8.48 -32.46 -48.84
N ARG A 29 8.66 -33.62 -49.50
CA ARG A 29 9.11 -33.72 -50.89
C ARG A 29 8.02 -34.05 -51.92
N ASP A 30 6.82 -34.42 -51.47
CA ASP A 30 5.72 -34.86 -52.34
C ASP A 30 4.66 -33.76 -52.54
N ARG A 31 4.35 -33.45 -53.81
CA ARG A 31 3.48 -32.31 -54.20
C ARG A 31 2.02 -32.70 -54.54
N GLY A 32 1.64 -33.97 -54.43
CA GLY A 32 0.27 -34.43 -54.67
C GLY A 32 -0.39 -34.89 -53.36
N GLY A 33 -1.39 -34.15 -52.86
CA GLY A 33 -2.24 -34.60 -51.73
C GLY A 33 -1.63 -34.56 -50.32
N ASN A 34 -0.37 -34.17 -50.15
CA ASN A 34 0.34 -34.31 -48.88
C ASN A 34 0.06 -33.22 -47.83
N VAL A 35 -0.55 -32.10 -48.24
CA VAL A 35 -0.87 -30.99 -47.32
C VAL A 35 -1.85 -31.45 -46.23
N VAL A 36 -2.85 -32.26 -46.58
CA VAL A 36 -3.84 -32.77 -45.61
C VAL A 36 -3.19 -33.73 -44.60
N ILE A 37 -2.24 -34.56 -45.03
CA ILE A 37 -1.52 -35.50 -44.15
C ILE A 37 -0.59 -34.75 -43.20
N VAL A 38 0.14 -33.75 -43.70
CA VAL A 38 1.01 -32.91 -42.86
C VAL A 38 0.17 -32.10 -41.86
N VAL A 39 -0.93 -31.49 -42.29
CA VAL A 39 -1.85 -30.76 -41.40
C VAL A 39 -2.47 -31.68 -40.36
N ALA A 40 -2.92 -32.88 -40.73
CA ALA A 40 -3.47 -33.85 -39.78
C ALA A 40 -2.43 -34.30 -38.75
N LEU A 41 -1.17 -34.51 -39.17
CA LEU A 41 -0.07 -34.90 -38.28
C LEU A 41 0.41 -33.76 -37.38
N THR A 42 0.35 -32.50 -37.80
CA THR A 42 0.75 -31.34 -36.98
C THR A 42 -0.36 -30.85 -36.04
N LEU A 43 -1.63 -31.15 -36.36
CA LEU A 43 -2.78 -30.77 -35.54
C LEU A 43 -2.81 -31.50 -34.20
N VAL A 44 -2.38 -32.77 -34.16
CA VAL A 44 -2.29 -33.56 -32.92
C VAL A 44 -1.32 -32.92 -31.90
N PRO A 45 -0.04 -32.63 -32.20
CA PRO A 45 0.87 -32.00 -31.25
C PRO A 45 0.48 -30.56 -30.90
N MET A 46 -0.19 -29.82 -31.80
CA MET A 46 -0.74 -28.49 -31.48
C MET A 46 -1.86 -28.56 -30.44
N ILE A 47 -2.80 -29.50 -30.57
CA ILE A 47 -3.87 -29.70 -29.59
C ILE A 47 -3.29 -30.12 -28.23
N VAL A 48 -2.30 -31.01 -28.23
CA VAL A 48 -1.59 -31.39 -26.99
C VAL A 48 -0.89 -30.19 -26.35
N ALA A 49 -0.24 -29.32 -27.13
CA ALA A 49 0.43 -28.13 -26.60
C ALA A 49 -0.54 -27.09 -26.01
N VAL A 50 -1.66 -26.85 -26.67
CA VAL A 50 -2.74 -25.99 -26.16
C VAL A 50 -3.33 -26.61 -24.89
N GLY A 51 -3.55 -27.92 -24.90
CA GLY A 51 -4.12 -28.62 -23.76
C GLY A 51 -3.21 -28.65 -22.53
N ALA A 52 -1.91 -28.84 -22.73
CA ALA A 52 -0.92 -28.73 -21.67
C ALA A 52 -0.91 -27.33 -21.03
N SER A 53 -1.13 -26.27 -21.82
CA SER A 53 -1.23 -24.90 -21.30
C SER A 53 -2.43 -24.73 -20.36
N PHE A 54 -3.60 -25.28 -20.71
CA PHE A 54 -4.78 -25.23 -19.84
C PHE A 54 -4.62 -26.05 -18.56
N ASP A 55 -4.07 -27.27 -18.66
CA ASP A 55 -3.78 -28.10 -17.49
C ASP A 55 -2.73 -27.45 -16.58
N TYR A 56 -1.74 -26.75 -17.16
CA TYR A 56 -0.77 -25.95 -16.41
C TYR A 56 -1.41 -24.78 -15.67
N ILE A 57 -2.27 -24.00 -16.33
CA ILE A 57 -3.00 -22.88 -15.69
C ILE A 57 -3.85 -23.40 -14.52
N ARG A 58 -4.54 -24.54 -14.71
CA ARG A 58 -5.33 -25.16 -13.64
C ARG A 58 -4.44 -25.57 -12.46
N THR A 59 -3.32 -26.24 -12.74
CA THR A 59 -2.35 -26.67 -11.72
C THR A 59 -1.78 -25.47 -10.96
N TYR A 60 -1.44 -24.41 -11.67
CA TYR A 60 -0.94 -23.16 -11.10
C TYR A 60 -1.98 -22.51 -10.16
N ASN A 61 -3.24 -22.44 -10.59
CA ASN A 61 -4.32 -21.87 -9.77
C ASN A 61 -4.56 -22.68 -8.49
N VAL A 62 -4.49 -24.02 -8.56
CA VAL A 62 -4.58 -24.88 -7.37
C VAL A 62 -3.40 -24.64 -6.43
N ARG A 63 -2.17 -24.56 -6.95
CA ARG A 63 -0.98 -24.23 -6.15
C ARG A 63 -1.12 -22.88 -5.43
N GLN A 64 -1.63 -21.86 -6.11
CA GLN A 64 -1.84 -20.53 -5.52
C GLN A 64 -2.89 -20.53 -4.40
N ARG A 65 -4.01 -21.24 -4.60
CA ARG A 65 -5.03 -21.41 -3.55
C ARG A 65 -4.49 -22.17 -2.35
N MET A 66 -3.80 -23.28 -2.59
CA MET A 66 -3.17 -24.09 -1.54
C MET A 66 -2.15 -23.28 -0.72
N GLN A 67 -1.34 -22.42 -1.37
CA GLN A 67 -0.45 -21.50 -0.67
C GLN A 67 -1.24 -20.53 0.22
N SER A 68 -2.27 -19.89 -0.32
CA SER A 68 -3.09 -18.91 0.41
C SER A 68 -3.79 -19.52 1.63
N ASP A 69 -4.29 -20.75 1.51
CA ASP A 69 -4.97 -21.46 2.61
C ASP A 69 -3.96 -21.85 3.69
N LEU A 70 -2.78 -22.34 3.29
CA LEU A 70 -1.68 -22.66 4.20
C LEU A 70 -1.19 -21.43 4.97
N ASP A 71 -0.99 -20.30 4.27
CA ASP A 71 -0.58 -19.03 4.88
C ASP A 71 -1.61 -18.56 5.92
N THR A 72 -2.91 -18.69 5.60
CA THR A 72 -4.01 -18.30 6.50
C THR A 72 -4.03 -19.16 7.77
N ALA A 73 -3.90 -20.49 7.61
CA ALA A 73 -3.85 -21.42 8.74
C ALA A 73 -2.65 -21.16 9.66
N LEU A 74 -1.49 -20.91 9.06
CA LEU A 74 -0.28 -20.56 9.80
C LEU A 74 -0.43 -19.25 10.59
N ILE A 75 -0.95 -18.18 9.97
CA ILE A 75 -1.20 -16.90 10.67
C ILE A 75 -2.16 -17.08 11.84
N ALA A 76 -3.18 -17.90 11.68
CA ALA A 76 -4.16 -18.13 12.74
C ALA A 76 -3.52 -18.82 13.95
N ALA A 77 -2.73 -19.87 13.73
CA ALA A 77 -2.04 -20.59 14.79
C ALA A 77 -0.92 -19.76 15.44
N VAL A 78 -0.14 -18.99 14.66
CA VAL A 78 1.02 -18.26 15.18
C VAL A 78 0.66 -17.18 16.20
N LYS A 79 -0.60 -16.76 16.28
CA LYS A 79 -1.08 -15.79 17.27
C LYS A 79 -0.96 -16.31 18.70
N GLU A 80 -1.01 -17.61 18.89
CA GLU A 80 -1.03 -18.26 20.19
C GLU A 80 0.27 -19.02 20.48
N ILE A 81 1.33 -18.79 19.68
CA ILE A 81 2.62 -19.49 19.85
C ILE A 81 3.30 -19.22 21.20
N ASP A 82 2.92 -18.16 21.89
CA ASP A 82 3.44 -17.79 23.21
C ASP A 82 2.61 -18.38 24.36
N THR A 83 1.38 -18.80 24.08
CA THR A 83 0.39 -19.22 25.08
C THR A 83 0.08 -20.71 25.04
N ASP A 84 0.10 -21.29 23.84
CA ASP A 84 -0.29 -22.67 23.57
C ASP A 84 0.95 -23.57 23.44
N ASP A 85 0.78 -24.85 23.73
CA ASP A 85 1.83 -25.84 23.49
C ASP A 85 1.92 -26.22 21.99
N THR A 86 3.02 -26.90 21.63
CA THR A 86 3.27 -27.27 20.23
C THR A 86 2.22 -28.21 19.64
N ASP A 87 1.55 -29.02 20.45
CA ASP A 87 0.57 -29.98 19.94
C ASP A 87 -0.77 -29.29 19.66
N ALA A 88 -1.21 -28.39 20.55
CA ALA A 88 -2.37 -27.52 20.35
C ALA A 88 -2.20 -26.61 19.13
N LEU A 89 -0.99 -26.07 18.91
CA LEU A 89 -0.70 -25.26 17.72
C LEU A 89 -0.77 -26.07 16.42
N LYS A 90 -0.28 -27.32 16.41
CA LYS A 90 -0.41 -28.21 15.24
C LYS A 90 -1.87 -28.54 14.94
N GLU A 91 -2.65 -28.82 15.98
CA GLU A 91 -4.10 -29.07 15.86
C GLU A 91 -4.81 -27.85 15.29
N LYS A 92 -4.50 -26.64 15.77
CA LYS A 92 -5.05 -25.39 15.21
C LYS A 92 -4.68 -25.17 13.74
N VAL A 93 -3.43 -25.40 13.34
CA VAL A 93 -3.04 -25.30 11.92
C VAL A 93 -3.86 -26.28 11.10
N ALA A 94 -4.05 -27.52 11.58
CA ALA A 94 -4.86 -28.52 10.89
C ALA A 94 -6.34 -28.10 10.80
N ASP A 95 -6.95 -27.64 11.89
CA ASP A 95 -8.35 -27.21 11.92
C ASP A 95 -8.62 -26.04 10.97
N TRP A 96 -7.76 -25.02 11.01
CA TRP A 96 -7.87 -23.86 10.12
C TRP A 96 -7.66 -24.26 8.66
N PHE A 97 -6.71 -25.13 8.39
CA PHE A 97 -6.46 -25.62 7.04
C PHE A 97 -7.64 -26.45 6.52
N HIS A 98 -8.22 -27.34 7.35
CA HIS A 98 -9.36 -28.18 6.98
C HIS A 98 -10.66 -27.38 6.83
N ALA A 99 -10.85 -26.31 7.61
CA ALA A 99 -12.00 -25.42 7.47
C ALA A 99 -12.05 -24.69 6.11
N GLN A 100 -10.88 -24.50 5.49
CA GLN A 100 -10.73 -23.76 4.24
C GLN A 100 -10.78 -24.66 2.99
N VAL A 101 -10.63 -25.98 3.15
CA VAL A 101 -10.37 -26.92 2.05
C VAL A 101 -11.52 -27.90 1.80
N GLU A 102 -12.13 -27.85 0.62
CA GLU A 102 -13.19 -28.77 0.18
C GLU A 102 -12.68 -30.02 -0.59
N ASN A 103 -11.56 -30.64 -0.16
CA ASN A 103 -11.02 -31.95 -0.63
C ASN A 103 -10.05 -31.99 -1.85
N SER A 104 -9.19 -31.00 -2.07
CA SER A 104 -8.23 -31.04 -3.22
C SER A 104 -6.75 -31.21 -2.85
N TYR A 105 -6.36 -31.06 -1.59
CA TYR A 105 -4.98 -31.14 -1.11
C TYR A 105 -4.93 -31.42 0.40
N THR A 106 -3.81 -31.94 0.87
CA THR A 106 -3.59 -32.37 2.26
C THR A 106 -2.47 -31.58 2.90
N LEU A 107 -2.60 -31.35 4.21
CA LEU A 107 -1.54 -30.78 5.01
C LEU A 107 -0.39 -31.79 5.17
N GLY A 108 0.83 -31.32 4.99
CA GLY A 108 2.07 -32.08 5.18
C GLY A 108 2.68 -31.81 6.56
N ASP A 109 4.01 -31.84 6.64
CA ASP A 109 4.73 -31.64 7.90
C ASP A 109 4.53 -30.22 8.45
N ILE A 110 4.36 -30.13 9.76
CA ILE A 110 4.30 -28.90 10.55
C ILE A 110 5.47 -28.90 11.54
N ASP A 111 6.35 -27.93 11.41
CA ASP A 111 7.48 -27.66 12.30
C ASP A 111 7.18 -26.40 13.14
N ILE A 112 7.34 -26.51 14.45
CA ILE A 112 7.10 -25.42 15.40
C ILE A 112 8.35 -25.18 16.21
N ASP A 113 8.93 -24.01 16.02
CA ASP A 113 10.05 -23.50 16.79
C ASP A 113 9.53 -22.43 17.74
N THR A 114 9.17 -22.83 18.96
CA THR A 114 8.70 -21.91 20.00
C THR A 114 9.79 -20.96 20.49
N SER A 115 11.07 -21.28 20.27
CA SER A 115 12.20 -20.41 20.67
C SER A 115 12.37 -19.23 19.72
N ASN A 116 12.18 -19.45 18.41
CA ASN A 116 12.20 -18.41 17.40
C ASN A 116 10.79 -17.90 17.02
N HIS A 117 9.78 -18.34 17.78
CA HIS A 117 8.37 -18.11 17.53
C HIS A 117 8.01 -18.40 16.06
N LYS A 118 8.51 -19.47 15.46
CA LYS A 118 8.31 -19.76 14.03
C LYS A 118 7.47 -21.01 13.85
N ILE A 119 6.49 -20.97 12.95
CA ILE A 119 5.78 -22.15 12.46
C ILE A 119 6.08 -22.29 10.98
N THR A 120 6.53 -23.46 10.56
CA THR A 120 6.70 -23.82 9.15
C THR A 120 5.75 -24.97 8.84
N ALA A 121 5.03 -24.91 7.73
CA ALA A 121 4.21 -26.03 7.30
C ALA A 121 4.34 -26.25 5.79
N THR A 122 4.03 -27.46 5.37
CA THR A 122 3.93 -27.83 3.96
C THR A 122 2.52 -28.30 3.63
N ALA A 123 2.11 -28.16 2.38
CA ALA A 123 0.88 -28.78 1.87
C ALA A 123 1.15 -29.36 0.49
N SER A 124 0.49 -30.48 0.19
CA SER A 124 0.65 -31.19 -1.07
C SER A 124 -0.68 -31.69 -1.61
N GLY A 125 -0.77 -31.84 -2.92
CA GLY A 125 -1.95 -32.36 -3.57
C GLY A 125 -1.65 -32.80 -5.00
N THR A 126 -2.62 -33.50 -5.59
CA THR A 126 -2.49 -34.04 -6.94
C THR A 126 -3.61 -33.48 -7.81
N VAL A 127 -3.25 -32.75 -8.87
CA VAL A 127 -4.21 -32.12 -9.79
C VAL A 127 -4.43 -33.05 -10.98
N PRO A 128 -5.66 -33.53 -11.23
CA PRO A 128 -5.94 -34.35 -12.40
C PRO A 128 -5.84 -33.50 -13.67
N THR A 129 -5.10 -34.00 -14.66
CA THR A 129 -5.02 -33.38 -15.99
C THR A 129 -6.24 -33.77 -16.82
N THR A 130 -6.59 -32.96 -17.81
CA THR A 130 -7.70 -33.24 -18.72
C THR A 130 -7.17 -33.56 -20.11
N LEU A 131 -6.24 -32.76 -20.60
CA LEU A 131 -5.75 -32.80 -21.98
C LEU A 131 -4.37 -33.46 -22.07
N MET A 132 -3.54 -33.35 -21.02
CA MET A 132 -2.28 -34.09 -20.92
C MET A 132 -2.46 -35.61 -20.78
N LYS A 133 -3.69 -36.09 -20.53
CA LYS A 133 -4.04 -37.52 -20.60
C LYS A 133 -3.75 -38.13 -21.97
N ILE A 134 -3.84 -37.33 -23.04
CA ILE A 134 -3.49 -37.76 -24.41
C ILE A 134 -1.99 -38.13 -24.49
N ALA A 135 -1.15 -37.52 -23.66
CA ALA A 135 0.26 -37.81 -23.52
C ALA A 135 0.58 -38.78 -22.38
N ASN A 136 -0.43 -39.49 -21.84
CA ASN A 136 -0.30 -40.44 -20.73
C ASN A 136 0.25 -39.82 -19.43
N ILE A 137 -0.12 -38.56 -19.16
CA ILE A 137 0.14 -37.86 -17.91
C ILE A 137 -1.21 -37.55 -17.28
N ASP A 138 -1.67 -38.39 -16.36
CA ASP A 138 -3.02 -38.30 -15.77
C ASP A 138 -3.14 -37.28 -14.65
N THR A 139 -2.03 -36.94 -13.99
CA THR A 139 -2.00 -36.03 -12.85
C THR A 139 -0.70 -35.21 -12.79
N VAL A 140 -0.73 -34.09 -12.09
CA VAL A 140 0.43 -33.28 -11.73
C VAL A 140 0.44 -33.04 -10.23
N ASP A 141 1.54 -33.38 -9.58
CA ASP A 141 1.71 -33.13 -8.15
C ASP A 141 2.10 -31.67 -7.89
N VAL A 142 1.47 -31.07 -6.88
CA VAL A 142 1.76 -29.72 -6.40
C VAL A 142 2.15 -29.78 -4.94
N SER A 143 3.16 -29.01 -4.57
CA SER A 143 3.55 -28.79 -3.18
C SER A 143 3.87 -27.33 -2.92
N VAL A 144 3.51 -26.87 -1.72
CA VAL A 144 3.83 -25.54 -1.20
C VAL A 144 4.43 -25.68 0.19
N ALA A 145 5.24 -24.70 0.56
CA ALA A 145 5.76 -24.52 1.90
C ALA A 145 5.46 -23.09 2.32
N SER A 146 5.17 -22.90 3.59
CA SER A 146 4.98 -21.58 4.17
C SER A 146 5.59 -21.54 5.56
N ALA A 147 6.09 -20.36 5.94
CA ALA A 147 6.65 -20.08 7.23
C ALA A 147 6.08 -18.78 7.78
N VAL A 148 5.77 -18.78 9.07
CA VAL A 148 5.23 -17.63 9.79
C VAL A 148 5.96 -17.46 11.12
N LYS A 149 6.16 -16.22 11.57
CA LYS A 149 6.65 -15.91 12.92
C LYS A 149 5.54 -15.32 13.81
N GLY A 150 5.62 -15.60 15.12
CA GLY A 150 4.67 -15.27 16.19
C GLY A 150 4.43 -13.78 16.38
N PRO A 151 3.75 -13.36 17.46
CA PRO A 151 3.45 -11.95 17.68
C PRO A 151 4.69 -11.12 17.40
N ALA A 152 4.57 -10.23 16.40
CA ALA A 152 5.67 -9.81 15.55
C ALA A 152 6.89 -9.36 16.37
N THR A 153 7.85 -10.24 16.66
CA THR A 153 9.08 -9.97 17.42
C THR A 153 10.13 -9.26 16.59
N SER A 154 9.81 -8.96 15.33
CA SER A 154 10.66 -8.18 14.46
C SER A 154 10.91 -6.79 15.06
N TYR A 155 12.10 -6.27 14.81
CA TYR A 155 12.42 -4.87 15.08
C TYR A 155 11.84 -4.02 13.96
N LEU A 156 11.10 -2.97 14.32
CA LEU A 156 10.45 -2.07 13.38
C LEU A 156 10.86 -0.63 13.64
N ASN A 157 11.04 0.13 12.56
CA ASN A 157 11.06 1.59 12.62
C ASN A 157 9.84 2.12 11.86
N VAL A 158 8.97 2.82 12.56
CA VAL A 158 7.79 3.51 12.01
C VAL A 158 8.14 5.00 11.84
N TYR A 159 8.12 5.46 10.60
CA TYR A 159 8.36 6.85 10.22
C TYR A 159 7.02 7.49 9.89
N ILE A 160 6.52 8.32 10.80
CA ILE A 160 5.23 8.99 10.65
C ILE A 160 5.48 10.36 10.03
N VAL A 161 4.94 10.57 8.84
CA VAL A 161 5.11 11.79 8.04
C VAL A 161 3.77 12.50 7.97
N ILE A 162 3.69 13.64 8.65
CA ILE A 162 2.46 14.43 8.78
C ILE A 162 2.57 15.61 7.81
N ASP A 163 1.66 15.69 6.86
CA ASP A 163 1.47 16.88 6.05
C ASP A 163 0.97 18.03 6.93
N THR A 164 1.73 19.12 6.93
CA THR A 164 1.48 20.31 7.76
C THR A 164 1.31 21.54 6.88
N SER A 165 0.93 21.34 5.63
CA SER A 165 0.73 22.40 4.63
C SER A 165 -0.59 23.16 4.82
N PRO A 166 -0.80 24.30 4.14
CA PRO A 166 -1.99 25.14 4.33
C PRO A 166 -3.30 24.42 3.98
N SER A 167 -3.26 23.47 3.05
CA SER A 167 -4.47 22.75 2.66
C SER A 167 -5.00 21.89 3.82
N MET A 168 -4.12 21.40 4.69
CA MET A 168 -4.46 20.65 5.92
C MET A 168 -5.23 21.48 6.96
N LEU A 169 -5.36 22.80 6.76
CA LEU A 169 -6.18 23.70 7.57
C LEU A 169 -7.62 23.85 7.07
N LEU A 170 -8.06 23.04 6.10
CA LEU A 170 -9.48 22.96 5.77
C LEU A 170 -10.23 22.21 6.87
N ALA A 171 -11.45 22.66 7.20
CA ALA A 171 -12.33 21.90 8.06
C ALA A 171 -12.57 20.49 7.51
N ALA A 172 -12.39 19.49 8.38
CA ALA A 172 -12.33 18.08 7.98
C ALA A 172 -13.70 17.45 7.69
N THR A 173 -14.79 18.08 8.12
CA THR A 173 -16.15 17.58 7.95
C THR A 173 -17.04 18.58 7.24
N THR A 174 -18.08 18.12 6.55
CA THR A 174 -19.07 19.01 5.92
C THR A 174 -19.73 19.95 6.93
N ALA A 175 -20.04 19.46 8.14
CA ALA A 175 -20.59 20.28 9.21
C ALA A 175 -19.60 21.36 9.66
N GLY A 176 -18.31 21.03 9.80
CA GLY A 176 -17.25 21.98 10.10
C GLY A 176 -17.08 23.03 9.01
N GLN A 177 -17.11 22.61 7.74
CA GLN A 177 -17.07 23.53 6.59
C GLN A 177 -18.26 24.49 6.58
N SER A 178 -19.48 24.00 6.84
CA SER A 178 -20.65 24.86 6.96
C SER A 178 -20.54 25.84 8.13
N ALA A 179 -20.08 25.39 9.30
CA ALA A 179 -19.91 26.23 10.49
C ALA A 179 -18.85 27.33 10.29
N MET A 180 -17.75 27.00 9.61
CA MET A 180 -16.74 27.96 9.18
C MET A 180 -17.32 28.97 8.20
N TYR A 181 -17.94 28.50 7.10
CA TYR A 181 -18.47 29.40 6.07
C TYR A 181 -19.59 30.31 6.59
N SER A 182 -20.54 29.81 7.37
CA SER A 182 -21.62 30.62 7.94
C SER A 182 -21.13 31.63 8.98
N GLY A 183 -20.04 31.33 9.68
CA GLY A 183 -19.48 32.22 10.70
C GLY A 183 -18.59 33.33 10.12
N ILE A 184 -17.72 32.96 9.19
CA ILE A 184 -16.59 33.80 8.77
C ILE A 184 -16.40 33.88 7.25
N GLY A 185 -17.28 33.24 6.46
CA GLY A 185 -17.24 33.27 5.00
C GLY A 185 -16.13 32.45 4.34
N CYS A 186 -15.37 31.66 5.12
CA CYS A 186 -14.23 30.89 4.64
C CYS A 186 -14.17 29.54 5.35
N GLN A 187 -13.96 28.44 4.61
CA GLN A 187 -13.82 27.08 5.16
C GLN A 187 -12.40 26.75 5.64
N PHE A 188 -11.40 27.60 5.33
CA PHE A 188 -10.01 27.44 5.73
C PHE A 188 -9.67 28.22 7.01
N ALA A 189 -8.97 27.55 7.91
CA ALA A 189 -8.48 28.10 9.17
C ALA A 189 -7.07 28.73 9.03
N CYS A 190 -6.93 29.72 8.14
CA CYS A 190 -5.66 30.45 7.95
C CYS A 190 -5.16 31.13 9.25
N HIS A 191 -3.84 31.18 9.44
CA HIS A 191 -3.18 31.79 10.60
C HIS A 191 -2.82 33.27 10.41
N THR A 192 -2.87 33.77 9.18
CA THR A 192 -2.45 35.13 8.80
C THR A 192 -3.58 35.86 8.09
N GLY A 193 -3.82 37.12 8.47
CA GLY A 193 -4.89 37.92 7.89
C GLY A 193 -6.28 37.54 8.41
N ASP A 194 -7.31 37.99 7.70
CA ASP A 194 -8.72 37.60 7.93
C ASP A 194 -9.25 37.85 9.35
N ALA A 195 -8.75 38.86 10.06
CA ALA A 195 -9.31 39.25 11.35
C ALA A 195 -10.79 39.62 11.22
N HIS A 196 -11.65 39.01 12.03
CA HIS A 196 -13.10 39.21 11.95
C HIS A 196 -13.74 39.20 13.34
N THR A 197 -14.96 39.72 13.42
CA THR A 197 -15.74 39.77 14.67
C THR A 197 -17.05 39.02 14.46
N VAL A 198 -17.29 37.99 15.28
CA VAL A 198 -18.55 37.24 15.29
C VAL A 198 -19.26 37.52 16.61
N GLY A 199 -20.41 38.21 16.54
CA GLY A 199 -21.08 38.71 17.73
C GLY A 199 -20.22 39.73 18.47
N LYS A 200 -19.82 39.41 19.70
CA LYS A 200 -18.98 40.28 20.55
C LYS A 200 -17.50 39.85 20.62
N THR A 201 -17.15 38.74 19.97
CA THR A 201 -15.80 38.17 20.04
C THR A 201 -15.02 38.53 18.79
N LYS A 202 -13.85 39.11 18.98
CA LYS A 202 -12.89 39.39 17.92
C LYS A 202 -11.91 38.21 17.82
N TYR A 203 -11.69 37.73 16.61
CA TYR A 203 -10.71 36.70 16.28
C TYR A 203 -9.61 37.33 15.44
N ALA A 204 -8.34 37.04 15.75
CA ALA A 204 -7.21 37.58 15.02
C ALA A 204 -7.08 36.99 13.61
N ASN A 205 -7.56 35.75 13.43
CA ASN A 205 -7.53 35.01 12.17
C ASN A 205 -8.60 33.89 12.17
N ASN A 206 -8.69 33.15 11.06
CA ASN A 206 -9.66 32.06 10.89
C ASN A 206 -9.34 30.84 11.77
N TYR A 207 -8.05 30.61 12.08
CA TYR A 207 -7.64 29.54 12.99
C TYR A 207 -8.22 29.72 14.39
N GLU A 208 -8.08 30.91 14.98
CA GLU A 208 -8.62 31.22 16.30
C GLU A 208 -10.14 31.01 16.37
N TYR A 209 -10.87 31.34 15.30
CA TYR A 209 -12.30 31.05 15.20
C TYR A 209 -12.57 29.54 15.20
N SER A 210 -11.86 28.78 14.36
CA SER A 210 -12.02 27.33 14.28
C SER A 210 -11.74 26.64 15.63
N ALA A 211 -10.67 27.05 16.31
CA ALA A 211 -10.28 26.55 17.63
C ALA A 211 -11.35 26.88 18.69
N ALA A 212 -11.81 28.13 18.74
CA ALA A 212 -12.85 28.55 19.68
C ALA A 212 -14.21 27.85 19.46
N LYS A 213 -14.46 27.34 18.25
CA LYS A 213 -15.66 26.60 17.88
C LYS A 213 -15.49 25.08 17.91
N ASN A 214 -14.31 24.58 18.29
CA ASN A 214 -13.95 23.16 18.26
C ASN A 214 -14.18 22.51 16.89
N ILE A 215 -13.91 23.25 15.81
CA ILE A 215 -14.04 22.75 14.44
C ILE A 215 -12.74 22.03 14.09
N LYS A 216 -12.80 20.70 13.96
CA LYS A 216 -11.64 19.89 13.57
C LYS A 216 -11.21 20.19 12.13
N LEU A 217 -9.90 20.36 11.97
CA LEU A 217 -9.21 20.53 10.70
C LEU A 217 -8.57 19.20 10.26
N ARG A 218 -8.17 19.09 8.99
CA ARG A 218 -7.52 17.87 8.48
C ARG A 218 -6.20 17.55 9.19
N ALA A 219 -5.45 18.57 9.60
CA ALA A 219 -4.27 18.40 10.44
C ALA A 219 -4.60 17.81 11.82
N ASP A 220 -5.75 18.13 12.42
CA ASP A 220 -6.18 17.54 13.70
C ASP A 220 -6.55 16.07 13.52
N VAL A 221 -7.24 15.75 12.43
CA VAL A 221 -7.55 14.39 11.99
C VAL A 221 -6.27 13.57 11.82
N ALA A 222 -5.25 14.12 11.17
CA ALA A 222 -3.94 13.48 11.07
C ALA A 222 -3.29 13.29 12.46
N GLY A 223 -3.38 14.28 13.35
CA GLY A 223 -2.87 14.17 14.72
C GLY A 223 -3.54 13.06 15.53
N ASP A 224 -4.87 12.95 15.46
CA ASP A 224 -5.64 11.85 16.10
C ASP A 224 -5.16 10.49 15.57
N ALA A 225 -4.99 10.39 14.25
CA ALA A 225 -4.50 9.19 13.59
C ALA A 225 -3.12 8.75 14.11
N VAL A 226 -2.21 9.71 14.34
CA VAL A 226 -0.90 9.40 14.93
C VAL A 226 -1.02 8.89 16.36
N ARG A 227 -1.94 9.42 17.17
CA ARG A 227 -2.16 8.92 18.54
C ARG A 227 -2.66 7.48 18.53
N ASP A 228 -3.57 7.14 17.63
CA ASP A 228 -4.06 5.76 17.46
C ASP A 228 -2.92 4.80 17.07
N VAL A 229 -2.03 5.21 16.17
CA VAL A 229 -0.84 4.40 15.82
C VAL A 229 0.06 4.21 17.03
N LEU A 230 0.27 5.24 17.85
CA LEU A 230 1.08 5.12 19.06
C LEU A 230 0.43 4.16 20.07
N ASP A 231 -0.90 4.21 20.24
CA ASP A 231 -1.64 3.27 21.10
C ASP A 231 -1.44 1.82 20.60
N MET A 232 -1.54 1.59 19.29
CA MET A 232 -1.31 0.27 18.71
C MET A 232 0.13 -0.22 18.86
N ILE A 233 1.11 0.70 18.85
CA ILE A 233 2.51 0.37 19.13
C ILE A 233 2.65 -0.07 20.60
N ASP A 234 2.06 0.68 21.54
CA ASP A 234 2.07 0.36 22.96
C ASP A 234 1.43 -1.02 23.22
N ASP A 235 0.34 -1.33 22.53
CA ASP A 235 -0.32 -2.64 22.61
C ASP A 235 0.52 -3.78 21.99
N SER A 236 1.23 -3.49 20.89
CA SER A 236 1.98 -4.50 20.12
C SER A 236 3.42 -4.73 20.62
N ASP A 237 3.98 -3.77 21.36
CA ASP A 237 5.32 -3.79 21.95
C ASP A 237 5.28 -3.14 23.33
N SER A 238 4.53 -3.74 24.25
CA SER A 238 4.26 -3.21 25.60
C SER A 238 5.49 -3.00 26.48
N ASN A 239 6.61 -3.65 26.17
CA ASN A 239 7.89 -3.43 26.84
C ASN A 239 8.77 -2.38 26.13
N HIS A 240 8.32 -1.86 24.99
CA HIS A 240 8.98 -0.85 24.16
C HIS A 240 10.43 -1.20 23.82
N GLN A 241 10.68 -2.40 23.30
CA GLN A 241 12.04 -2.88 23.01
C GLN A 241 12.35 -3.00 21.52
N ARG A 242 11.33 -2.98 20.66
CA ARG A 242 11.45 -3.42 19.27
C ARG A 242 10.91 -2.42 18.25
N ILE A 243 9.87 -1.67 18.60
CA ILE A 243 9.23 -0.72 17.69
C ILE A 243 9.67 0.70 18.02
N LYS A 244 10.47 1.29 17.13
CA LYS A 244 10.84 2.71 17.21
C LYS A 244 9.89 3.55 16.37
N VAL A 245 9.51 4.71 16.87
CA VAL A 245 8.69 5.70 16.15
C VAL A 245 9.44 7.01 15.97
N GLY A 246 9.40 7.54 14.74
CA GLY A 246 9.91 8.87 14.39
C GLY A 246 8.79 9.74 13.83
N LEU A 247 8.88 11.06 14.05
CA LEU A 247 7.90 12.05 13.60
C LEU A 247 8.54 13.05 12.65
N TYR A 248 7.87 13.30 11.54
CA TYR A 248 8.32 14.18 10.47
C TYR A 248 7.19 15.11 10.04
N SER A 249 7.50 16.39 9.85
CA SER A 249 6.61 17.38 9.23
C SER A 249 6.94 17.49 7.75
N LEU A 250 5.93 17.40 6.90
CA LEU A 250 6.00 17.60 5.46
C LEU A 250 5.41 18.96 5.10
N GLY A 251 6.10 19.69 4.22
CA GLY A 251 5.66 20.98 3.68
C GLY A 251 6.51 21.42 2.50
N ASP A 252 7.15 22.59 2.62
CA ASP A 252 8.15 23.10 1.67
C ASP A 252 9.41 22.22 1.60
N THR A 253 9.72 21.55 2.72
CA THR A 253 10.69 20.47 2.82
C THR A 253 10.24 19.48 3.91
N LEU A 254 11.00 18.41 4.11
CA LEU A 254 10.80 17.51 5.24
C LEU A 254 11.60 18.00 6.45
N THR A 255 10.92 18.17 7.59
CA THR A 255 11.55 18.44 8.88
C THR A 255 11.49 17.20 9.76
N GLU A 256 12.63 16.74 10.26
CA GLU A 256 12.69 15.70 11.29
C GLU A 256 12.42 16.33 12.65
N VAL A 257 11.25 16.00 13.23
CA VAL A 257 10.82 16.51 14.54
C VAL A 257 11.25 15.57 15.67
N LEU A 258 11.22 14.27 15.39
CA LEU A 258 11.67 13.23 16.30
C LEU A 258 12.34 12.11 15.48
N THR A 259 13.63 11.88 15.71
CA THR A 259 14.33 10.68 15.24
C THR A 259 13.70 9.44 15.87
N PRO A 260 13.65 8.29 15.15
CA PRO A 260 13.08 7.04 15.67
C PRO A 260 13.58 6.66 17.07
N THR A 261 12.64 6.58 18.01
CA THR A 261 12.86 6.23 19.42
C THR A 261 11.85 5.21 19.92
N LEU A 262 12.18 4.45 20.96
CA LEU A 262 11.28 3.49 21.58
C LEU A 262 10.20 4.17 22.46
N SER A 263 10.42 5.43 22.84
CA SER A 263 9.49 6.16 23.72
C SER A 263 8.33 6.77 22.92
N THR A 264 7.18 6.10 22.94
CA THR A 264 5.93 6.64 22.41
C THR A 264 5.45 7.85 23.22
N ASP A 265 5.73 7.92 24.53
CA ASP A 265 5.51 9.12 25.35
C ASP A 265 6.21 10.36 24.80
N THR A 266 7.48 10.22 24.38
CA THR A 266 8.22 11.33 23.75
C THR A 266 7.52 11.77 22.46
N ALA A 267 7.05 10.82 21.65
CA ALA A 267 6.29 11.11 20.44
C ALA A 267 4.96 11.83 20.75
N ARG A 268 4.20 11.37 21.77
CA ARG A 268 2.95 12.03 22.22
C ARG A 268 3.19 13.46 22.70
N ASN A 269 4.28 13.67 23.45
CA ASN A 269 4.66 15.01 23.92
C ASN A 269 5.01 15.95 22.76
N ARG A 270 5.75 15.45 21.75
CA ARG A 270 6.05 16.22 20.52
C ARG A 270 4.80 16.56 19.72
N LEU A 271 3.85 15.63 19.66
CA LEU A 271 2.58 15.82 18.96
C LEU A 271 1.65 16.80 19.68
N ALA A 272 1.70 16.86 21.02
CA ALA A 272 0.85 17.77 21.81
C ALA A 272 1.35 19.22 21.83
N ASP A 273 2.66 19.44 21.69
CA ASP A 273 3.27 20.76 21.75
C ASP A 273 3.34 21.42 20.36
N ALA A 274 2.54 22.47 20.17
CA ALA A 274 2.43 23.22 18.92
C ALA A 274 3.77 23.82 18.44
N SER A 275 4.75 24.04 19.32
CA SER A 275 6.07 24.57 18.93
C SER A 275 6.86 23.61 18.02
N TYR A 276 6.54 22.31 18.02
CA TYR A 276 7.13 21.33 17.10
C TYR A 276 6.51 21.33 15.71
N GLY A 277 5.40 22.04 15.52
CA GLY A 277 4.78 22.26 14.23
C GLY A 277 4.12 21.03 13.61
N LEU A 278 3.63 20.10 14.43
CA LEU A 278 2.93 18.88 13.99
C LEU A 278 1.39 18.99 14.12
N THR A 279 0.89 20.11 14.63
CA THR A 279 -0.54 20.34 14.89
C THR A 279 -1.09 21.42 13.96
N SER A 280 -2.42 21.49 13.91
CA SER A 280 -3.12 22.54 13.17
C SER A 280 -2.85 23.96 13.64
N ALA A 281 -2.25 24.16 14.83
CA ALA A 281 -1.86 25.46 15.37
C ALA A 281 -0.71 26.14 14.60
N THR A 282 -0.11 25.42 13.67
CA THR A 282 0.92 25.91 12.78
C THR A 282 0.68 25.39 11.38
N SER A 283 1.31 26.01 10.38
CA SER A 283 1.30 25.50 9.02
C SER A 283 2.56 25.94 8.27
N LYS A 284 3.04 25.08 7.39
CA LYS A 284 4.05 25.40 6.38
C LYS A 284 3.41 26.22 5.26
N ALA A 285 4.23 26.81 4.39
CA ALA A 285 3.76 27.67 3.30
C ALA A 285 3.36 26.90 2.03
N ALA A 286 3.84 25.67 1.88
CA ALA A 286 3.67 24.84 0.69
C ALA A 286 3.66 23.36 1.02
N THR A 287 3.35 22.55 0.00
CA THR A 287 3.36 21.08 -0.03
C THR A 287 4.18 20.65 -1.25
N TYR A 288 5.45 20.34 -1.06
CA TYR A 288 6.36 19.86 -2.10
C TYR A 288 6.70 18.39 -1.83
N PHE A 289 5.91 17.48 -2.41
CA PHE A 289 6.11 16.04 -2.21
C PHE A 289 7.41 15.56 -2.87
N ASP A 290 7.77 16.09 -4.03
CA ASP A 290 9.03 15.81 -4.71
C ASP A 290 10.25 16.09 -3.82
N VAL A 291 10.27 17.26 -3.19
CA VAL A 291 11.36 17.68 -2.29
C VAL A 291 11.32 16.89 -0.97
N SER A 292 10.14 16.80 -0.37
CA SER A 292 9.99 16.19 0.96
C SER A 292 10.21 14.68 0.93
N LEU A 293 9.69 13.97 -0.07
CA LEU A 293 9.91 12.51 -0.21
C LEU A 293 11.35 12.19 -0.63
N ALA A 294 12.00 13.04 -1.43
CA ALA A 294 13.42 12.89 -1.72
C ALA A 294 14.29 13.06 -0.48
N THR A 295 13.94 13.99 0.42
CA THR A 295 14.61 14.16 1.72
C THR A 295 14.30 12.99 2.65
N LEU A 296 13.05 12.51 2.66
CA LEU A 296 12.61 11.36 3.47
C LEU A 296 13.40 10.10 3.15
N LYS A 297 13.69 9.84 1.87
CA LYS A 297 14.58 8.75 1.42
C LYS A 297 15.91 8.71 2.19
N GLN A 298 16.49 9.87 2.48
CA GLN A 298 17.77 9.97 3.21
C GLN A 298 17.60 9.66 4.70
N LYS A 299 16.46 10.03 5.28
CA LYS A 299 16.14 9.80 6.69
C LYS A 299 15.71 8.36 6.98
N VAL A 300 14.95 7.76 6.07
CA VAL A 300 14.48 6.37 6.19
C VAL A 300 15.62 5.40 5.93
N GLY A 301 16.35 5.54 4.82
CA GLY A 301 17.42 4.62 4.42
C GLY A 301 16.92 3.21 4.07
N THR A 302 17.83 2.27 3.81
CA THR A 302 17.48 0.89 3.40
C THR A 302 16.84 0.10 4.53
N GLY A 303 15.72 -0.58 4.27
CA GLY A 303 15.06 -1.50 5.18
C GLY A 303 15.87 -2.77 5.43
N GLY A 304 15.74 -3.31 6.64
CA GLY A 304 16.31 -4.60 7.02
C GLY A 304 15.29 -5.73 6.98
N ASP A 305 15.65 -6.85 7.57
CA ASP A 305 14.85 -8.08 7.67
C ASP A 305 14.05 -8.20 8.98
N GLY A 306 14.22 -7.25 9.90
CA GLY A 306 13.56 -7.22 11.20
C GLY A 306 14.21 -8.09 12.26
N THR A 307 15.33 -8.76 11.98
CA THR A 307 15.94 -9.73 12.91
C THR A 307 16.65 -9.09 14.11
N SER A 308 17.03 -7.82 14.01
CA SER A 308 17.74 -7.08 15.06
C SER A 308 17.45 -5.59 15.00
N SER A 309 17.74 -4.86 16.08
CA SER A 309 17.60 -3.40 16.12
C SER A 309 18.47 -2.66 15.11
N GLY A 310 19.51 -3.31 14.57
CA GLY A 310 20.38 -2.79 13.50
C GLY A 310 19.87 -3.09 12.09
N SER A 311 18.95 -4.04 11.94
CA SER A 311 18.33 -4.45 10.69
C SER A 311 16.79 -4.40 10.82
N PRO A 312 16.18 -3.26 11.20
CA PRO A 312 14.74 -3.21 11.39
C PRO A 312 13.98 -3.18 10.06
N LEU A 313 12.79 -3.77 10.06
CA LEU A 313 11.78 -3.48 9.04
C LEU A 313 11.37 -2.02 9.13
N LYS A 314 11.02 -1.40 8.00
CA LYS A 314 10.71 0.03 7.94
C LYS A 314 9.32 0.24 7.37
N LEU A 315 8.49 0.92 8.15
CA LEU A 315 7.16 1.38 7.76
C LEU A 315 7.20 2.91 7.68
N VAL A 316 6.85 3.46 6.53
CA VAL A 316 6.58 4.89 6.38
C VAL A 316 5.07 5.07 6.32
N LEU A 317 4.52 5.87 7.23
CA LEU A 317 3.11 6.25 7.22
C LEU A 317 3.00 7.72 6.81
N LEU A 318 2.47 7.97 5.62
CA LEU A 318 2.24 9.31 5.07
C LEU A 318 0.79 9.73 5.34
N LEU A 319 0.58 10.79 6.13
CA LEU A 319 -0.73 11.37 6.42
C LEU A 319 -0.85 12.69 5.67
N THR A 320 -1.74 12.76 4.68
CA THR A 320 -1.80 13.91 3.77
C THR A 320 -3.16 14.02 3.07
N ASP A 321 -3.46 15.18 2.53
CA ASP A 321 -4.56 15.37 1.58
C ASP A 321 -4.15 15.12 0.11
N GLY A 322 -2.87 14.85 -0.15
CA GLY A 322 -2.32 14.52 -1.47
C GLY A 322 -2.23 15.68 -2.45
N VAL A 323 -2.39 16.93 -2.02
CA VAL A 323 -2.36 18.10 -2.92
C VAL A 323 -1.01 18.79 -2.88
N GLN A 324 -0.27 18.72 -3.98
CA GLN A 324 0.92 19.54 -4.22
C GLN A 324 0.47 20.98 -4.47
N SER A 325 0.84 21.90 -3.57
CA SER A 325 0.45 23.31 -3.69
C SER A 325 1.42 24.25 -2.97
N GLN A 326 1.32 25.54 -3.27
CA GLN A 326 2.06 26.61 -2.59
C GLN A 326 1.15 27.81 -2.38
N ARG A 327 1.17 28.48 -1.21
CA ARG A 327 0.12 29.46 -0.86
C ARG A 327 -0.02 30.62 -1.85
N GLU A 328 1.03 30.98 -2.57
CA GLU A 328 1.09 32.15 -3.46
C GLU A 328 0.03 32.13 -4.57
N TRP A 329 -0.53 30.97 -4.94
CA TRP A 329 -1.55 30.92 -5.98
C TRP A 329 -2.87 31.61 -5.64
N VAL A 330 -3.15 31.85 -4.35
CA VAL A 330 -4.29 32.66 -3.88
C VAL A 330 -3.90 34.02 -3.31
N THR A 331 -2.61 34.33 -3.13
CA THR A 331 -2.18 35.59 -2.51
C THR A 331 -1.35 36.49 -3.43
N ASP A 332 -0.53 35.93 -4.32
CA ASP A 332 0.35 36.70 -5.20
C ASP A 332 -0.32 36.99 -6.56
N LYS A 333 -0.40 38.28 -6.93
CA LYS A 333 -0.98 38.79 -8.19
C LYS A 333 -2.45 38.43 -8.45
N VAL A 334 -3.18 37.97 -7.43
CA VAL A 334 -4.63 37.84 -7.52
C VAL A 334 -5.24 39.24 -7.62
N THR A 335 -6.01 39.48 -8.68
CA THR A 335 -6.73 40.73 -8.90
C THR A 335 -8.21 40.45 -9.06
N TRP A 336 -9.08 41.36 -8.60
CA TRP A 336 -10.52 41.19 -8.67
C TRP A 336 -11.11 42.16 -9.70
N LYS A 337 -11.81 41.65 -10.71
CA LYS A 337 -12.52 42.46 -11.71
C LYS A 337 -13.93 41.92 -11.89
N ASN A 338 -14.94 42.77 -11.72
CA ASN A 338 -16.36 42.41 -11.87
C ASN A 338 -16.80 41.18 -11.06
N GLY A 339 -16.26 40.99 -9.85
CA GLY A 339 -16.57 39.82 -9.02
C GLY A 339 -15.88 38.52 -9.44
N GLN A 340 -14.99 38.55 -10.44
CA GLN A 340 -14.17 37.43 -10.86
C GLN A 340 -12.71 37.68 -10.46
N ALA A 341 -12.08 36.69 -9.83
CA ALA A 341 -10.67 36.72 -9.48
C ALA A 341 -9.81 36.27 -10.68
N THR A 342 -8.76 37.03 -10.98
CA THR A 342 -7.67 36.62 -11.87
C THR A 342 -6.71 35.75 -11.08
N TYR A 343 -6.33 34.60 -11.64
CA TYR A 343 -5.52 33.62 -10.93
C TYR A 343 -4.16 34.18 -10.48
N GLY A 344 -3.72 33.79 -9.28
CA GLY A 344 -2.39 34.15 -8.77
C GLY A 344 -1.28 33.35 -9.44
N ALA A 345 -0.03 33.68 -9.13
CA ALA A 345 1.11 32.93 -9.65
C ALA A 345 1.02 31.45 -9.25
N TYR A 346 1.40 30.51 -10.13
CA TYR A 346 1.47 29.06 -9.84
C TYR A 346 0.12 28.32 -9.68
N TRP A 347 -1.04 28.94 -9.91
CA TRP A 347 -2.36 28.28 -9.82
C TRP A 347 -2.48 27.02 -10.71
N ASN A 348 -1.88 27.06 -11.90
CA ASN A 348 -1.89 25.95 -12.86
C ASN A 348 -0.97 24.78 -12.45
N LYS A 349 -0.21 24.97 -11.36
CA LYS A 349 0.67 23.98 -10.75
C LYS A 349 0.07 23.34 -9.49
N VAL A 350 -1.13 23.72 -9.06
CA VAL A 350 -1.81 22.96 -7.99
C VAL A 350 -2.29 21.63 -8.56
N ALA A 351 -1.80 20.50 -8.06
CA ALA A 351 -2.13 19.19 -8.60
C ALA A 351 -2.03 18.09 -7.54
N PRO A 352 -2.62 16.91 -7.76
CA PRO A 352 -2.35 15.74 -6.92
C PRO A 352 -0.86 15.37 -6.93
N LEU A 353 -0.37 14.71 -5.89
CA LEU A 353 1.02 14.22 -5.87
C LEU A 353 1.29 13.31 -7.07
N ASN A 354 2.53 13.30 -7.54
CA ASN A 354 2.98 12.27 -8.47
C ASN A 354 3.33 10.98 -7.68
N PRO A 355 2.62 9.85 -7.89
CA PRO A 355 2.89 8.60 -7.16
C PRO A 355 4.31 8.04 -7.40
N ASP A 356 4.96 8.41 -8.51
CA ASP A 356 6.33 7.95 -8.82
C ASP A 356 7.34 8.43 -7.78
N TRP A 357 7.12 9.57 -7.11
CA TRP A 357 8.00 10.05 -6.05
C TRP A 357 8.01 9.13 -4.82
N CYS A 358 6.94 8.36 -4.61
CA CYS A 358 6.89 7.39 -3.52
C CYS A 358 7.85 6.21 -3.76
N ALA A 359 8.32 6.00 -5.01
CA ALA A 359 9.38 5.04 -5.32
C ALA A 359 10.71 5.38 -4.63
N TYR A 360 10.94 6.64 -4.23
CA TYR A 360 12.12 7.04 -3.46
C TYR A 360 12.24 6.25 -2.15
N VAL A 361 11.10 5.95 -1.52
CA VAL A 361 11.01 5.18 -0.29
C VAL A 361 10.80 3.70 -0.58
N LYS A 362 9.85 3.35 -1.47
CA LYS A 362 9.49 1.95 -1.75
C LYS A 362 10.68 1.13 -2.25
N ASN A 363 11.55 1.72 -3.07
CA ASN A 363 12.73 1.04 -3.61
C ASN A 363 13.84 0.83 -2.57
N GLN A 364 13.70 1.34 -1.34
CA GLN A 364 14.64 1.10 -0.24
C GLN A 364 14.24 -0.12 0.61
N SER A 365 13.33 -0.97 0.16
CA SER A 365 12.73 -2.05 0.98
C SER A 365 11.97 -1.54 2.21
N ALA A 366 11.49 -0.30 2.14
CA ALA A 366 10.56 0.26 3.11
C ALA A 366 9.12 0.11 2.60
N THR A 367 8.22 -0.20 3.51
CA THR A 367 6.78 -0.27 3.21
C THR A 367 6.18 1.13 3.33
N MET A 368 5.49 1.59 2.29
CA MET A 368 4.78 2.87 2.26
C MET A 368 3.29 2.63 2.52
N ALA A 369 2.78 3.21 3.59
CA ALA A 369 1.38 3.32 3.95
C ALA A 369 0.92 4.76 3.80
N VAL A 370 -0.31 4.96 3.31
CA VAL A 370 -0.86 6.30 3.05
C VAL A 370 -2.23 6.43 3.69
N LEU A 371 -2.38 7.42 4.55
CA LEU A 371 -3.66 7.86 5.10
C LEU A 371 -4.04 9.17 4.41
N TYR A 372 -5.14 9.10 3.66
CA TYR A 372 -5.73 10.24 3.00
C TYR A 372 -6.69 10.96 3.94
N THR A 373 -6.32 12.16 4.39
CA THR A 373 -7.25 13.07 5.07
C THR A 373 -8.10 13.78 4.01
N GLU A 374 -9.36 13.40 3.90
CA GLU A 374 -10.14 13.67 2.70
C GLU A 374 -10.32 15.17 2.38
N TYR A 375 -9.97 15.56 1.15
CA TYR A 375 -10.18 16.92 0.67
C TYR A 375 -11.65 17.13 0.26
N LEU A 376 -12.47 17.51 1.23
CA LEU A 376 -13.88 17.80 1.00
C LEU A 376 -14.09 19.02 0.08
N PRO A 377 -15.07 18.97 -0.84
CA PRO A 377 -15.29 20.02 -1.82
C PRO A 377 -15.81 21.32 -1.22
N ILE A 378 -15.32 22.45 -1.74
CA ILE A 378 -15.79 23.80 -1.39
C ILE A 378 -16.23 24.55 -2.66
N THR A 379 -17.29 24.06 -3.30
CA THR A 379 -17.74 24.51 -4.63
C THR A 379 -18.16 25.98 -4.72
N SER A 380 -18.38 26.65 -3.58
CA SER A 380 -18.61 28.10 -3.53
C SER A 380 -17.32 28.92 -3.67
N ASP A 381 -16.16 28.31 -3.45
CA ASP A 381 -14.86 28.99 -3.46
C ASP A 381 -14.29 29.03 -4.88
N TRP A 382 -13.95 30.24 -5.34
CA TRP A 382 -13.41 30.46 -6.67
C TRP A 382 -12.02 29.81 -6.83
N GLY A 383 -11.20 29.81 -5.78
CA GLY A 383 -9.83 29.30 -5.82
C GLY A 383 -9.80 27.78 -5.96
N TYR A 384 -10.63 27.10 -5.18
CA TYR A 384 -10.89 25.67 -5.32
C TYR A 384 -11.37 25.34 -6.73
N ASN A 385 -12.40 26.03 -7.24
CA ASN A 385 -12.93 25.77 -8.57
C ASN A 385 -11.90 26.01 -9.69
N ALA A 386 -10.97 26.95 -9.48
CA ALA A 386 -9.86 27.20 -10.39
C ALA A 386 -8.75 26.12 -10.35
N THR A 387 -8.66 25.38 -9.25
CA THR A 387 -7.54 24.48 -8.97
C THR A 387 -8.01 23.05 -8.69
N VAL A 388 -8.15 22.65 -7.43
CA VAL A 388 -8.46 21.29 -6.98
C VAL A 388 -9.83 20.82 -7.49
N GLY A 389 -10.80 21.73 -7.62
CA GLY A 389 -12.10 21.48 -8.22
C GLY A 389 -12.12 21.45 -9.76
N SER A 390 -11.03 21.87 -10.41
CA SER A 390 -10.88 21.85 -11.86
C SER A 390 -10.43 20.48 -12.36
N THR A 391 -10.43 20.26 -13.69
CA THR A 391 -10.08 18.97 -14.29
C THR A 391 -8.57 18.70 -14.27
N MET A 392 -8.18 17.42 -14.30
CA MET A 392 -6.78 17.00 -14.49
C MET A 392 -6.22 17.49 -15.83
N ALA A 393 -7.03 17.60 -16.88
CA ALA A 393 -6.62 18.14 -18.18
C ALA A 393 -6.13 19.58 -18.11
N SER A 394 -6.70 20.38 -17.20
CA SER A 394 -6.26 21.77 -16.97
C SER A 394 -4.99 21.87 -16.12
N ALA A 395 -4.61 20.78 -15.43
CA ALA A 395 -3.37 20.73 -14.68
C ALA A 395 -2.22 20.51 -15.65
N SER A 396 -1.16 21.32 -15.54
CA SER A 396 0.10 21.06 -16.26
C SER A 396 0.89 19.89 -15.63
N TRP A 397 0.20 18.84 -15.17
CA TRP A 397 0.74 17.84 -14.22
C TRP A 397 1.93 17.07 -14.78
N LYS A 398 1.84 16.57 -16.02
CA LYS A 398 2.93 15.85 -16.68
C LYS A 398 4.14 16.75 -16.94
N SER A 399 3.94 17.95 -17.48
CA SER A 399 5.05 18.86 -17.81
C SER A 399 5.67 19.52 -16.57
N THR A 400 4.90 19.70 -15.50
CA THR A 400 5.36 20.37 -14.26
C THR A 400 5.98 19.39 -13.28
N TYR A 401 5.37 18.19 -13.14
CA TYR A 401 5.70 17.24 -12.07
C TYR A 401 6.01 15.83 -12.57
N GLY A 402 6.00 15.61 -13.88
CA GLY A 402 6.24 14.28 -14.47
C GLY A 402 5.09 13.29 -14.25
N GLY A 403 3.95 13.74 -13.72
CA GLY A 403 2.83 12.86 -13.39
C GLY A 403 2.20 12.21 -14.62
N THR A 404 1.82 10.94 -14.48
CA THR A 404 1.13 10.18 -15.52
C THR A 404 -0.23 9.71 -15.00
N MET A 405 -1.28 9.93 -15.81
CA MET A 405 -2.63 9.48 -15.46
C MET A 405 -2.69 7.96 -15.45
N GLN A 406 -3.40 7.41 -14.47
CA GLN A 406 -3.69 5.98 -14.39
C GLN A 406 -4.48 5.54 -15.62
N SER A 407 -4.12 4.38 -16.16
CA SER A 407 -4.78 3.81 -17.33
C SER A 407 -6.29 3.68 -17.11
N GLY A 408 -7.07 4.12 -18.10
CA GLY A 408 -8.53 4.08 -18.06
C GLY A 408 -9.22 5.24 -17.32
N VAL A 409 -8.46 6.13 -16.67
CA VAL A 409 -9.03 7.31 -16.01
C VAL A 409 -9.02 8.51 -16.96
N SER A 410 -10.20 9.13 -17.17
CA SER A 410 -10.35 10.31 -18.04
C SER A 410 -9.64 11.54 -17.48
N THR A 411 -9.00 12.34 -18.33
CA THR A 411 -8.41 13.64 -17.93
C THR A 411 -9.46 14.69 -17.57
N SER A 412 -10.75 14.45 -17.86
CA SER A 412 -11.87 15.31 -17.43
C SER A 412 -12.24 15.11 -15.96
N ILE A 413 -11.71 14.10 -15.26
CA ILE A 413 -11.88 13.95 -13.82
C ILE A 413 -11.36 15.19 -13.09
N THR A 414 -12.00 15.59 -11.99
CA THR A 414 -11.49 16.69 -11.17
C THR A 414 -10.17 16.30 -10.51
N ARG A 415 -9.30 17.28 -10.22
CA ARG A 415 -8.06 17.03 -9.49
C ARG A 415 -8.36 16.41 -8.13
N ARG A 416 -9.40 16.90 -7.42
CA ARG A 416 -9.92 16.33 -6.17
C ARG A 416 -10.20 14.83 -6.30
N ASP A 417 -11.00 14.44 -7.28
CA ASP A 417 -11.44 13.05 -7.46
C ASP A 417 -10.31 12.14 -7.93
N TYR A 418 -9.23 12.71 -8.46
CA TYR A 418 -8.04 11.96 -8.82
C TYR A 418 -7.08 11.71 -7.64
N ILE A 419 -7.18 12.48 -6.55
CA ILE A 419 -6.30 12.34 -5.37
C ILE A 419 -6.27 10.89 -4.82
N PRO A 420 -7.40 10.19 -4.60
CA PRO A 420 -7.38 8.83 -4.08
C PRO A 420 -6.62 7.85 -4.97
N TYR A 421 -6.69 8.01 -6.30
CA TYR A 421 -5.93 7.19 -7.24
C TYR A 421 -4.43 7.41 -7.08
N ALA A 422 -4.00 8.68 -7.06
CA ALA A 422 -2.59 9.03 -6.88
C ALA A 422 -2.04 8.56 -5.52
N LEU A 423 -2.80 8.72 -4.44
CA LEU A 423 -2.39 8.27 -3.10
C LEU A 423 -2.40 6.73 -2.97
N SER A 424 -3.36 6.05 -3.61
CA SER A 424 -3.38 4.58 -3.66
C SER A 424 -2.19 4.02 -4.43
N ASP A 425 -1.76 4.65 -5.52
CA ASP A 425 -0.59 4.22 -6.30
C ASP A 425 0.74 4.58 -5.60
N CYS A 426 0.72 5.60 -4.74
CA CYS A 426 1.85 5.95 -3.87
C CYS A 426 2.12 4.86 -2.82
N ALA A 427 1.08 4.28 -2.23
CA ALA A 427 1.21 3.18 -1.26
C ALA A 427 1.93 1.95 -1.85
N SER A 428 2.51 1.10 -0.99
CA SER A 428 3.17 -0.14 -1.40
C SER A 428 2.17 -1.21 -1.89
N SER A 429 0.94 -1.16 -1.40
CA SER A 429 -0.18 -1.96 -1.89
C SER A 429 -1.48 -1.20 -1.66
N LYS A 430 -2.54 -1.57 -2.39
CA LYS A 430 -3.87 -0.92 -2.24
C LYS A 430 -4.47 -1.06 -0.84
N SER A 431 -4.09 -2.10 -0.10
CA SER A 431 -4.58 -2.32 1.26
C SER A 431 -3.87 -1.44 2.30
N LEU A 432 -2.73 -0.85 1.93
CA LEU A 432 -1.99 0.13 2.73
C LEU A 432 -2.39 1.57 2.38
N PHE A 433 -3.52 1.75 1.69
CA PHE A 433 -4.14 3.04 1.43
C PHE A 433 -5.49 3.10 2.15
N ILE A 434 -5.69 4.15 2.93
CA ILE A 434 -6.93 4.40 3.67
C ILE A 434 -7.41 5.81 3.36
N SER A 435 -8.71 5.94 3.11
CA SER A 435 -9.39 7.23 3.15
C SER A 435 -10.03 7.43 4.51
N ALA A 436 -9.86 8.62 5.07
CA ALA A 436 -10.42 9.01 6.34
C ALA A 436 -11.13 10.36 6.21
N SER A 437 -12.44 10.36 6.46
CA SER A 437 -13.26 11.58 6.54
C SER A 437 -13.66 11.94 7.98
N SER A 438 -13.45 11.04 8.94
CA SER A 438 -13.78 11.21 10.36
C SER A 438 -12.83 10.45 11.29
N SER A 439 -12.77 10.83 12.57
CA SER A 439 -11.94 10.15 13.58
C SER A 439 -12.28 8.67 13.72
N THR A 440 -13.54 8.27 13.55
CA THR A 440 -13.95 6.86 13.62
C THR A 440 -13.43 6.03 12.45
N GLU A 441 -13.44 6.61 11.24
CA GLU A 441 -12.88 5.96 10.05
C GLU A 441 -11.35 5.87 10.10
N ILE A 442 -10.71 6.87 10.73
CA ILE A 442 -9.27 6.85 11.01
C ILE A 442 -8.90 5.67 11.90
N THR A 443 -9.54 5.55 13.06
CA THR A 443 -9.20 4.51 14.03
C THR A 443 -9.42 3.12 13.44
N ALA A 444 -10.55 2.92 12.76
CA ALA A 444 -10.86 1.65 12.09
C ALA A 444 -9.87 1.34 10.95
N GLY A 445 -9.57 2.33 10.11
CA GLY A 445 -8.66 2.19 8.98
C GLY A 445 -7.23 1.92 9.45
N LEU A 446 -6.67 2.75 10.33
CA LEU A 446 -5.31 2.59 10.84
C LEU A 446 -5.13 1.30 11.62
N SER A 447 -6.13 0.90 12.41
CA SER A 447 -6.11 -0.39 13.09
C SER A 447 -6.02 -1.52 12.07
N ALA A 448 -6.81 -1.46 11.00
CA ALA A 448 -6.73 -2.44 9.91
C ALA A 448 -5.36 -2.43 9.21
N LEU A 449 -4.81 -1.26 8.88
CA LEU A 449 -3.51 -1.17 8.18
C LEU A 449 -2.34 -1.60 9.06
N PHE A 450 -2.29 -1.15 10.31
CA PHE A 450 -1.22 -1.51 11.22
C PHE A 450 -1.29 -3.00 11.58
N THR A 451 -2.49 -3.54 11.84
CA THR A 451 -2.70 -4.97 12.03
C THR A 451 -2.32 -5.76 10.78
N GLN A 452 -2.69 -5.30 9.59
CA GLN A 452 -2.34 -5.97 8.34
C GLN A 452 -0.84 -5.92 8.06
N TYR A 453 -0.18 -4.79 8.32
CA TYR A 453 1.26 -4.67 8.17
C TYR A 453 1.97 -5.63 9.14
N LEU A 454 1.62 -5.59 10.42
CA LEU A 454 2.17 -6.49 11.41
C LEU A 454 1.89 -7.96 11.07
N ALA A 455 0.72 -8.30 10.52
CA ALA A 455 0.41 -9.64 10.05
C ALA A 455 1.22 -10.03 8.80
N SER A 456 1.44 -9.11 7.86
CA SER A 456 2.27 -9.36 6.67
C SER A 456 3.74 -9.58 7.02
N VAL A 457 4.22 -8.91 8.07
CA VAL A 457 5.57 -9.09 8.61
C VAL A 457 5.73 -10.47 9.28
N ARG A 458 4.65 -11.07 9.76
CA ARG A 458 4.67 -12.44 10.29
C ARG A 458 4.87 -13.47 9.18
N LEU A 459 4.38 -13.20 7.96
CA LEU A 459 4.51 -14.04 6.78
C LEU A 459 5.83 -13.79 6.03
N THR A 460 6.96 -14.18 6.61
CA THR A 460 8.23 -14.20 5.87
C THR A 460 8.64 -15.62 5.51
N GLN A 461 8.59 -15.86 4.19
CA GLN A 461 9.02 -16.99 3.34
C GLN A 461 9.76 -18.18 3.96
#